data_AF-A0A7C0WS59-F1
#
_entry.id   AF-A0A7C0WS59-F1
#
_cell.length_a   1.000
_cell.length_b   1.000
_cell.length_c   1.000
_cell.angle_alpha   90.00
_cell.angle_beta   90.00
_cell.angle_gamma   90.00
#
_symmetry.space_group_name_H-M   'P 1'
#
loop_
_entity.id
_entity.type
_entity.pdbx_description
1 polymer ?
#
loop_
_entity_poly.entity_id
_entity_poly.type
_entity_poly.pdbx_seq_one_letter_code
_entity_poly.pdbx_strand_id
1 'polypeptide(L)'
;MIRLLKLISTFLVLGLVVLFIKQNMPTFSTDVPFFIDLHIREKVMWYNSVGGVIVMSMLFGFFVGFLLGFRMYWRKRRECIALKQSSGVVPASEQPVLTETGST
;
A
#
# COMPACT_ATOMS: atom_id res chain seq x y z
N MET A 1 -1.68 28.97 3.37
CA MET A 1 -0.30 28.85 2.85
C MET A 1 0.27 27.43 2.91
N ILE A 2 0.32 26.74 4.06
CA ILE A 2 0.93 25.39 4.19
C ILE A 2 0.40 24.34 3.19
N ARG A 3 -0.92 24.31 2.92
CA ARG A 3 -1.52 23.32 2.01
C ARG A 3 -1.11 23.53 0.55
N LEU A 4 -0.90 24.78 0.13
CA LEU A 4 -0.49 25.13 -1.22
C LEU A 4 0.99 24.78 -1.47
N LEU A 5 1.86 25.05 -0.49
CA LEU A 5 3.27 24.64 -0.55
C LEU A 5 3.42 23.11 -0.61
N LYS A 6 2.61 22.37 0.15
CA LYS A 6 2.55 20.91 0.03
C LYS A 6 2.14 20.47 -1.37
N LEU A 7 1.13 21.11 -1.96
CA LEU A 7 0.66 20.77 -3.30
C LEU A 7 1.75 21.02 -4.35
N ILE A 8 2.39 22.19 -4.32
CA ILE A 8 3.49 22.54 -5.23
C ILE A 8 4.66 21.56 -5.07
N SER A 9 5.06 21.27 -3.83
CA SER A 9 6.11 20.29 -3.54
C SER A 9 5.75 18.90 -4.09
N THR A 10 4.51 18.44 -3.88
CA THR A 10 4.04 17.17 -4.44
C THR A 10 4.10 17.16 -5.97
N PHE A 11 3.67 18.24 -6.64
CA PHE A 11 3.77 18.35 -8.10
C PHE A 11 5.23 18.39 -8.57
N LEU A 12 6.12 19.05 -7.84
CA LEU A 12 7.53 19.10 -8.15
C LEU A 12 8.18 17.72 -8.04
N VAL A 13 7.90 16.98 -6.97
CA VAL A 13 8.37 15.60 -6.79
C VAL A 13 7.79 14.71 -7.88
N LEU A 14 6.49 14.82 -8.18
CA LEU A 14 5.85 14.02 -9.22
C LEU A 14 6.46 14.31 -10.60
N GLY A 15 6.71 15.58 -10.92
CA GLY A 15 7.39 15.99 -12.15
C GLY A 15 8.80 15.44 -12.24
N LEU A 16 9.56 15.46 -11.13
CA LEU A 16 10.90 14.87 -11.05
C LEU A 16 10.88 13.37 -11.30
N VAL A 17 9.91 12.65 -10.72
CA VAL A 17 9.72 11.20 -10.95
C VAL A 17 9.42 10.92 -12.43
N VAL A 18 8.52 11.69 -13.05
CA VAL A 18 8.19 11.53 -14.47
C VAL A 18 9.41 11.78 -15.35
N LEU A 19 10.19 12.82 -15.07
CA LEU A 19 11.43 13.13 -15.79
C LEU A 19 12.46 12.02 -15.65
N PHE A 20 12.64 11.51 -14.42
CA PHE A 20 13.53 10.39 -14.14
C PHE A 20 13.14 9.15 -14.96
N ILE A 21 11.84 8.80 -14.99
CA ILE A 21 11.36 7.67 -15.78
C ILE A 21 11.62 7.89 -17.26
N LYS A 22 11.30 9.09 -17.78
CA LYS A 22 11.48 9.41 -19.21
C LYS A 22 12.95 9.38 -19.62
N GLN A 23 13.85 9.88 -18.78
CA GLN A 23 15.28 9.91 -19.07
C GLN A 23 15.92 8.52 -19.00
N ASN A 24 15.44 7.67 -18.10
CA ASN A 24 15.98 6.32 -17.88
C ASN A 24 15.20 5.22 -18.61
N MET A 25 14.19 5.57 -19.42
CA MET A 25 13.46 4.65 -20.31
C MET A 25 14.36 3.68 -21.10
N PRO A 26 15.43 4.13 -21.79
CA PRO A 26 16.31 3.20 -22.51
C PRO A 26 16.99 2.18 -21.58
N THR A 27 17.33 2.60 -20.35
CA THR A 27 17.88 1.72 -19.32
C THR A 27 16.85 0.70 -18.85
N PHE A 28 15.58 1.10 -18.71
CA PHE A 28 14.51 0.17 -18.30
C PHE A 28 14.19 -0.88 -19.37
N SER A 29 14.35 -0.53 -20.65
CA SER A 29 14.18 -1.45 -21.78
C SER A 29 15.42 -2.30 -22.06
N THR A 30 16.51 -2.12 -21.33
CA THR A 30 17.71 -2.95 -21.49
C THR A 30 17.41 -4.36 -20.98
N ASP A 31 17.65 -5.36 -21.82
CA ASP A 31 17.51 -6.76 -21.45
C ASP A 31 18.74 -7.24 -20.69
N VAL A 32 18.50 -7.79 -19.51
CA VAL A 32 19.55 -8.40 -18.69
C VAL A 32 19.45 -9.91 -18.82
N PRO A 33 20.57 -10.60 -19.13
CA PRO A 33 20.59 -12.06 -19.14
C PRO A 33 20.57 -12.57 -17.69
N PHE A 34 19.55 -13.35 -17.37
CA PHE A 34 19.49 -14.13 -16.15
C PHE A 34 19.82 -15.58 -16.49
N PHE A 35 20.66 -16.21 -15.67
CA PHE A 35 21.02 -17.61 -15.85
C PHE A 35 20.89 -18.35 -14.53
N ILE A 36 20.36 -19.57 -14.59
CA ILE A 36 20.47 -20.53 -13.48
C ILE A 36 21.53 -21.55 -13.88
N ASP A 37 22.62 -21.57 -13.10
CA ASP A 37 23.65 -22.58 -13.24
C ASP A 37 23.19 -23.87 -12.54
N LEU A 38 22.39 -24.66 -13.25
CA LEU A 38 22.07 -26.01 -12.81
C LEU A 38 23.28 -26.89 -13.16
N HIS A 39 24.09 -27.23 -12.18
CA HIS A 39 25.31 -28.05 -12.30
C HIS A 39 25.13 -29.41 -13.02
N ILE A 40 23.90 -29.82 -13.32
CA ILE A 40 23.49 -31.11 -13.88
C ILE A 40 22.85 -30.96 -15.29
N ARG A 41 22.58 -29.74 -15.79
CA ARG A 41 21.94 -29.51 -17.11
C ARG A 41 22.46 -28.26 -17.81
N GLU A 42 22.14 -28.12 -19.11
CA GLU A 42 22.42 -26.91 -19.90
C GLU A 42 22.04 -25.62 -19.15
N LYS A 43 22.88 -24.60 -19.27
CA LYS A 43 22.65 -23.27 -18.69
C LYS A 43 21.37 -22.70 -19.29
N VAL A 44 20.31 -22.66 -18.50
CA VAL A 44 19.05 -22.04 -18.90
C VAL A 44 19.23 -20.53 -18.77
N MET A 45 19.37 -19.85 -19.91
CA MET A 45 19.42 -18.40 -20.00
C MET A 45 18.06 -17.86 -20.43
N TRP A 46 17.59 -16.81 -19.76
CA TRP A 46 16.45 -16.03 -20.22
C TRP A 46 16.73 -14.54 -20.05
N TYR A 47 16.07 -13.75 -20.87
CA TYR A 47 16.20 -12.30 -20.89
C TYR A 47 14.98 -11.69 -20.23
N ASN A 48 15.22 -10.74 -19.33
CA ASN A 48 14.16 -9.91 -18.78
C ASN A 48 14.63 -8.46 -18.78
N SER A 49 13.70 -7.56 -19.08
CA SER A 49 13.98 -6.13 -19.03
C SER A 49 14.20 -5.67 -17.59
N VAL A 50 15.14 -4.75 -17.39
CA VAL A 50 15.39 -4.13 -16.07
C VAL A 50 14.10 -3.55 -15.48
N GLY A 51 13.29 -2.90 -16.32
CA GLY A 51 12.00 -2.36 -15.92
C GLY A 51 11.05 -3.43 -15.39
N GLY A 52 10.97 -4.59 -16.06
CA GLY A 52 10.15 -5.72 -15.61
C GLY A 52 10.58 -6.25 -14.24
N VAL A 53 11.89 -6.37 -14.01
CA VAL A 53 12.44 -6.84 -12.73
C VAL A 53 12.13 -5.85 -11.60
N ILE A 54 12.27 -4.56 -11.84
CA ILE A 54 11.97 -3.51 -10.85
C ILE A 54 10.48 -3.53 -10.50
N VAL A 55 9.59 -3.60 -11.49
CA VAL A 55 8.14 -3.64 -11.28
C VAL A 55 7.75 -4.89 -10.50
N MET A 56 8.30 -6.05 -10.84
CA MET A 56 8.02 -7.30 -10.11
C MET A 56 8.50 -7.22 -8.66
N SER A 57 9.66 -6.65 -8.40
CA SER A 57 10.16 -6.43 -7.03
C SER A 57 9.26 -5.49 -6.23
N MET A 58 8.83 -4.37 -6.85
CA MET A 58 7.88 -3.44 -6.21
C MET A 58 6.54 -4.10 -5.91
N LEU A 59 5.98 -4.86 -6.86
CA LEU A 59 4.73 -5.59 -6.67
C LEU A 59 4.87 -6.61 -5.55
N PHE A 60 5.95 -7.40 -5.54
CA PHE A 60 6.20 -8.37 -4.48
C PHE A 60 6.29 -7.71 -3.11
N GLY A 61 7.07 -6.63 -2.98
CA GLY A 61 7.16 -5.85 -1.75
C GLY A 61 5.81 -5.27 -1.32
N PHE A 62 5.02 -4.76 -2.26
CA PHE A 62 3.67 -4.26 -2.01
C PHE A 62 2.74 -5.36 -1.50
N PHE A 63 2.71 -6.54 -2.14
CA PHE A 63 1.87 -7.66 -1.71
C PHE A 63 2.27 -8.16 -0.33
N VAL A 64 3.57 -8.32 -0.06
CA VAL A 64 4.07 -8.73 1.26
C VAL A 64 3.69 -7.70 2.31
N GLY A 65 3.92 -6.41 2.06
CA GLY A 65 3.55 -5.32 2.97
C GLY A 65 2.03 -5.25 3.20
N PHE A 66 1.24 -5.40 2.14
CA PHE A 66 -0.22 -5.43 2.19
C PHE A 66 -0.73 -6.60 3.03
N LEU A 67 -0.20 -7.81 2.82
CA LEU A 67 -0.54 -8.99 3.62
C LEU A 67 -0.20 -8.78 5.11
N LEU A 68 0.96 -8.20 5.41
CA LEU A 68 1.36 -7.89 6.79
C LEU A 68 0.41 -6.88 7.43
N GLY A 69 0.10 -5.79 6.73
CA GLY A 69 -0.81 -4.74 7.18
C GLY A 69 -2.24 -5.26 7.37
N PHE A 70 -2.72 -6.07 6.42
CA PHE A 70 -4.03 -6.72 6.48
C PHE A 70 -4.12 -7.65 7.69
N ARG A 71 -3.08 -8.47 7.95
CA ARG A 71 -3.03 -9.34 9.13
C ARG A 71 -3.06 -8.54 10.43
N MET A 72 -2.30 -7.45 10.52
CA MET A 72 -2.31 -6.53 11.67
C MET A 72 -3.70 -5.92 11.88
N TYR A 73 -4.33 -5.45 10.81
CA TYR A 73 -5.69 -4.88 10.84
C TYR A 73 -6.73 -5.90 11.30
N TRP A 74 -6.71 -7.13 10.77
CA TRP A 74 -7.63 -8.19 11.19
C TRP A 74 -7.47 -8.57 12.66
N ARG A 75 -6.24 -8.58 13.19
CA ARG A 75 -5.99 -8.81 14.62
C ARG A 75 -6.64 -7.73 15.47
N LYS A 76 -6.41 -6.46 15.13
CA LYS A 76 -7.01 -5.32 15.86
C LYS A 76 -8.53 -5.28 15.74
N ARG A 77 -9.07 -5.61 14.57
CA ARG A 77 -10.53 -5.74 14.38
C ARG A 77 -11.13 -6.78 15.33
N ARG A 78 -10.48 -7.94 15.49
CA ARG A 78 -10.93 -8.99 16.44
C ARG A 78 -10.86 -8.51 17.89
N GLU A 79 -9.79 -7.82 18.28
CA GLU A 79 -9.66 -7.23 19.62
C GLU A 79 -10.77 -6.20 19.90
N CYS A 80 -11.09 -5.33 18.95
CA CYS A 80 -12.16 -4.34 19.13
C CYS A 80 -13.56 -4.99 19.23
N ILE A 81 -13.81 -6.07 18.48
CA ILE A 81 -15.08 -6.82 18.59
C ILE A 81 -15.18 -7.49 19.95
N ALA A 82 -14.10 -8.13 20.41
CA ALA A 82 -14.04 -8.75 21.73
C ALA A 82 -14.25 -7.73 22.85
N LEU A 83 -13.64 -6.55 22.76
CA LEU A 83 -13.85 -5.46 23.71
C LEU A 83 -15.31 -4.97 23.72
N LYS A 84 -15.93 -4.78 22.55
CA LYS A 84 -17.35 -4.42 22.46
C LYS A 84 -18.26 -5.46 23.13
N GLN A 85 -17.92 -6.73 22.98
CA GLN A 85 -18.68 -7.83 23.57
C GLN A 85 -18.46 -7.96 25.08
N SER A 86 -17.24 -7.71 25.58
CA SER A 86 -16.94 -7.72 27.02
C SER A 86 -17.44 -6.47 27.76
N SER A 87 -17.52 -5.32 27.08
CA SER A 87 -17.96 -4.07 27.69
C SER A 87 -19.48 -3.93 27.79
N GLY A 88 -20.28 -4.81 27.19
CA GLY A 88 -21.75 -4.77 27.31
C GLY A 88 -22.38 -3.42 26.91
N VAL A 89 -21.69 -2.62 26.08
CA VAL A 89 -22.17 -1.28 25.71
C VAL A 89 -23.13 -1.41 24.53
N VAL A 90 -24.42 -1.42 24.89
CA VAL A 90 -25.53 -0.94 24.04
C VAL A 90 -25.05 0.32 23.30
N PRO A 91 -25.20 0.39 21.97
CA PRO A 91 -24.65 1.50 21.19
C PRO A 91 -25.17 2.84 21.72
N ALA A 92 -24.24 3.78 21.97
CA ALA A 92 -24.52 5.19 22.29
C ALA A 92 -25.14 5.97 21.10
N SER A 93 -25.90 5.30 20.24
CA SER A 93 -26.73 5.90 19.18
C SER A 93 -28.18 6.12 19.59
N GLU A 94 -28.60 5.69 20.78
CA GLU A 94 -29.86 6.10 21.41
C GLU A 94 -29.56 6.95 22.64
N GLN A 95 -29.17 8.21 22.41
CA GLN A 95 -29.52 9.23 23.40
C GLN A 95 -31.02 9.49 23.21
N PRO A 96 -31.88 9.30 24.23
CA PRO A 96 -33.24 9.79 24.14
C PRO A 96 -33.12 11.32 24.08
N VAL A 97 -33.53 11.89 22.95
CA VAL A 97 -33.86 13.31 22.87
C VAL A 97 -34.85 13.57 23.99
N LEU A 98 -34.41 14.27 25.04
CA LEU A 98 -35.30 14.79 26.06
C LEU A 98 -36.24 15.77 25.37
N THR A 99 -37.42 15.29 24.99
CA THR A 99 -38.55 16.13 24.64
C THR A 99 -38.99 16.82 25.93
N GLU A 100 -38.52 18.04 26.15
CA GLU A 100 -39.20 18.98 27.03
C GLU A 100 -40.55 19.32 26.38
N THR A 101 -41.54 18.47 26.59
CA THR A 101 -42.94 18.82 26.38
C THR A 101 -43.63 18.86 27.73
N GLY A 102 -43.81 20.09 28.22
CA GLY A 102 -44.97 20.54 28.98
C GLY A 102 -45.25 19.85 30.31
N SER A 103 -45.07 20.59 31.40
CA SER A 103 -46.06 20.57 32.47
C SER A 103 -46.36 22.01 32.89
N THR A 104 -47.67 22.25 32.94
CA THR A 104 -48.46 23.41 33.40
C THR A 104 -47.98 24.07 34.67
#